data_AF-A0A7X7TV41-F1
#
_entry.id   AF-A0A7X7TV41-F1
#
_cell.length_a   1.000
_cell.length_b   1.000
_cell.length_c   1.000
_cell.angle_alpha   90.00
_cell.angle_beta   90.00
_cell.angle_gamma   90.00
#
_symmetry.space_group_name_H-M   'P 1'
#
loop_
_entity.id
_entity.type
_entity.pdbx_description
1 polymer ?
#
loop_
_entity_poly.entity_id
_entity_poly.type
_entity_poly.pdbx_seq_one_letter_code
_entity_poly.pdbx_strand_id
1 'polypeptide(L)'
;MLLIKFAMLFLTSLYSADYRSILWITSSTSDVNEIIKFKADNNLSFELSLLSDSMASMPEDSAFEYIDGFLSFYPVETVFFPSKSGIKEFQNYDDSGDLFRSFFDYYYTTYLKMNGSRGLLSGYGVGSYDMISFAKDHGYNWIFGGISSSTFSGVKKINDFNTVFFDLLRSTDAIYTSSNTFFIVNDMDSSNSSLDMLKNILADKSISFIKVSDAVMISTPSVMDSTDSFQGLFIPLNETVSCPAYLNYMNYLVLLTEDISKKDYSTAEDIFENYINLFNYFKDICQAKESFADDIREITNNIYINLYQDPPYFINYDFLNNFNIKKYVRNNTDTGVYFNSLSSQTIKSFSVVSDTSTDSVVFTIEFSTQNIFDETHIYIDINQRRNAGSDIIIGRDERIDGLYGWEYAFVIKDSSVVLYKNSYRDYYKFKTYRLSYNGDRAYFKVKASDLIGNFVNWNYTVVNYDKNQLIDGIYETADMKFLYPVTY
;
A
#
# COMPACT_ATOMS: atom_id res chain seq x y z
N MET A 1 -5.81 55.06 11.59
CA MET A 1 -6.37 54.10 10.60
C MET A 1 -5.75 54.23 9.22
N LEU A 2 -5.59 55.45 8.66
CA LEU A 2 -4.94 55.65 7.35
C LEU A 2 -3.46 55.22 7.32
N LEU A 3 -2.71 55.50 8.39
CA LEU A 3 -1.28 55.15 8.50
C LEU A 3 -1.02 53.63 8.54
N ILE A 4 -1.93 52.87 9.16
CA ILE A 4 -1.86 51.40 9.22
C ILE A 4 -2.20 50.80 7.85
N LYS A 5 -3.21 51.34 7.16
CA LYS A 5 -3.52 50.93 5.78
C LYS A 5 -2.40 51.28 4.81
N PHE A 6 -1.75 52.43 4.98
CA PHE A 6 -0.61 52.83 4.16
C PHE A 6 0.62 51.98 4.46
N ALA A 7 0.91 51.65 5.73
CA ALA A 7 1.99 50.74 6.11
C ALA A 7 1.73 49.30 5.62
N MET A 8 0.50 48.81 5.68
CA MET A 8 0.12 47.52 5.07
C MET A 8 0.28 47.56 3.55
N LEU A 9 -0.17 48.63 2.88
CA LEU A 9 0.03 48.83 1.43
C LEU A 9 1.51 48.90 1.06
N PHE A 10 2.32 49.58 1.86
CA PHE A 10 3.76 49.74 1.66
C PHE A 10 4.52 48.44 1.91
N LEU A 11 4.11 47.64 2.91
CA LEU A 11 4.59 46.28 3.13
C LEU A 11 4.19 45.38 1.96
N THR A 12 2.94 45.39 1.51
CA THR A 12 2.51 44.59 0.34
C THR A 12 3.19 45.01 -0.97
N SER A 13 3.61 46.27 -1.13
CA SER A 13 4.37 46.74 -2.30
C SER A 13 5.89 46.56 -2.18
N LEU A 14 6.43 46.47 -0.96
CA LEU A 14 7.84 46.10 -0.73
C LEU A 14 8.05 44.58 -0.84
N TYR A 15 7.02 43.79 -0.55
CA TYR A 15 7.00 42.34 -0.74
C TYR A 15 6.42 41.89 -2.09
N SER A 16 6.06 42.81 -2.99
CA SER A 16 5.68 42.48 -4.38
C SER A 16 6.90 42.22 -5.29
N ALA A 17 8.08 41.99 -4.73
CA ALA A 17 9.33 41.79 -5.44
C ALA A 17 9.78 40.33 -5.29
N ASP A 18 9.57 39.54 -6.35
CA ASP A 18 10.23 38.26 -6.69
C ASP A 18 10.78 37.42 -5.54
N TYR A 19 9.94 37.09 -4.57
CA TYR A 19 10.30 36.06 -3.59
C TYR A 19 9.95 34.66 -4.10
N ARG A 20 10.73 33.69 -3.67
CA ARG A 20 10.59 32.26 -3.98
C ARG A 20 10.76 31.48 -2.68
N SER A 21 9.98 30.40 -2.54
CA SER A 21 10.10 29.47 -1.43
C SER A 21 10.35 28.08 -1.98
N ILE A 22 11.40 27.46 -1.46
CA ILE A 22 11.77 26.10 -1.83
C ILE A 22 11.57 25.22 -0.59
N LEU A 23 10.74 24.18 -0.76
CA LEU A 23 10.72 23.01 0.11
C LEU A 23 11.74 22.01 -0.44
N TRP A 24 12.79 21.74 0.32
CA TRP A 24 13.82 20.79 -0.03
C TRP A 24 13.62 19.49 0.76
N ILE A 25 13.48 18.37 0.06
CA ILE A 25 13.41 17.03 0.63
C ILE A 25 14.74 16.34 0.37
N THR A 26 15.46 15.98 1.44
CA THR A 26 16.77 15.31 1.35
C THR A 26 17.05 14.41 2.55
N SER A 27 17.78 13.32 2.32
CA SER A 27 18.35 12.47 3.37
C SER A 27 19.83 12.79 3.65
N SER A 28 20.46 13.66 2.86
CA SER A 28 21.91 13.90 2.92
C SER A 28 22.27 15.03 3.90
N THR A 29 22.68 14.67 5.11
CA THR A 29 23.23 15.63 6.08
C THR A 29 24.49 16.33 5.54
N SER A 30 25.29 15.68 4.68
CA SER A 30 26.45 16.32 4.06
C SER A 30 26.07 17.44 3.10
N ASP A 31 24.99 17.24 2.32
CA ASP A 31 24.56 18.23 1.33
C ASP A 31 23.97 19.46 2.02
N VAL A 32 23.23 19.26 3.12
CA VAL A 32 22.75 20.36 3.97
C VAL A 32 23.93 21.17 4.54
N ASN A 33 24.95 20.49 5.09
CA ASN A 33 26.16 21.16 5.56
C ASN A 33 26.90 21.90 4.45
N GLU A 34 26.90 21.36 3.23
CA GLU A 34 27.50 22.01 2.08
C GLU A 34 26.76 23.27 1.65
N ILE A 35 25.41 23.28 1.71
CA ILE A 35 24.59 24.49 1.48
C ILE A 35 24.85 25.54 2.57
N ILE A 36 24.95 25.15 3.84
CA ILE A 36 25.29 26.08 4.95
C ILE A 36 26.67 26.70 4.71
N LYS A 37 27.66 25.86 4.38
CA LYS A 37 29.01 26.33 4.07
C LYS A 37 29.01 27.27 2.86
N PHE A 38 28.30 26.90 1.79
CA PHE A 38 28.16 27.72 0.59
C PHE A 38 27.56 29.09 0.90
N LYS A 39 26.54 29.16 1.76
CA LYS A 39 25.94 30.40 2.26
C LYS A 39 26.96 31.29 2.95
N ALA A 40 27.75 30.70 3.85
CA ALA A 40 28.79 31.42 4.59
C ALA A 40 29.93 31.91 3.69
N ASP A 41 30.47 31.03 2.84
CA ASP A 41 31.60 31.32 1.96
C ASP A 41 31.27 32.43 0.93
N ASN A 42 30.00 32.55 0.51
CA ASN A 42 29.57 33.52 -0.50
C ASN A 42 28.80 34.73 0.09
N ASN A 43 28.67 34.81 1.41
CA ASN A 43 27.91 35.85 2.12
C ASN A 43 26.50 36.03 1.53
N LEU A 44 25.75 34.93 1.49
CA LEU A 44 24.39 34.87 0.95
C LEU A 44 23.34 34.98 2.06
N SER A 45 22.18 35.53 1.71
CA SER A 45 21.02 35.64 2.59
C SER A 45 19.84 34.95 1.92
N PHE A 46 19.63 33.69 2.29
CA PHE A 46 18.47 32.89 1.89
C PHE A 46 17.95 32.11 3.08
N GLU A 47 16.66 31.78 3.01
CA GLU A 47 16.01 30.82 3.88
C GLU A 47 15.24 29.78 3.05
N LEU A 48 15.16 28.56 3.57
CA LEU A 48 14.58 27.40 2.93
C LEU A 48 13.72 26.63 3.92
N SER A 49 12.73 25.90 3.42
CA SER A 49 12.04 24.89 4.21
C SER A 49 12.64 23.53 3.90
N LEU A 50 12.96 22.74 4.93
CA LEU A 50 13.69 21.48 4.81
C LEU A 50 12.89 20.33 5.43
N LEU A 51 12.79 19.22 4.72
CA LEU A 51 12.32 17.95 5.22
C LEU A 51 13.42 16.90 5.08
N SER A 52 13.65 16.12 6.15
CA SER A 52 14.61 15.02 6.15
C SER A 52 14.18 13.85 7.01
N ASP A 53 14.56 12.63 6.61
CA ASP A 53 14.42 11.41 7.41
C ASP A 53 15.31 11.41 8.67
N SER A 54 16.38 12.20 8.65
CA SER A 54 17.41 12.24 9.68
C SER A 54 17.37 13.57 10.44
N MET A 55 16.16 14.03 10.78
CA MET A 55 15.92 15.28 11.51
C MET A 55 16.81 15.45 12.75
N ALA A 56 17.03 14.37 13.51
CA ALA A 56 17.85 14.38 14.72
C ALA A 56 19.35 14.64 14.47
N SER A 57 19.84 14.41 13.24
CA SER A 57 21.23 14.68 12.85
C SER A 57 21.39 15.97 12.05
N MET A 58 20.30 16.70 11.78
CA MET A 58 20.38 17.93 11.01
C MET A 58 20.97 19.08 11.85
N PRO A 59 21.89 19.86 11.27
CA PRO A 59 22.53 20.98 11.98
C PRO A 59 21.51 22.08 12.25
N GLU A 60 21.44 22.64 13.46
CA GLU A 60 20.59 23.78 13.77
C GLU A 60 21.10 25.05 13.06
N ASP A 61 20.37 25.56 12.07
CA ASP A 61 20.66 26.83 11.40
C ASP A 61 19.37 27.61 11.10
N SER A 62 19.38 28.91 11.40
CA SER A 62 18.25 29.84 11.13
C SER A 62 17.84 29.93 9.66
N ALA A 63 18.72 29.52 8.73
CA ALA A 63 18.46 29.40 7.31
C ALA A 63 17.35 28.40 7.00
N PHE A 64 17.12 27.43 7.87
CA PHE A 64 16.14 26.37 7.62
C PHE A 64 14.93 26.50 8.55
N GLU A 65 13.75 26.44 7.94
CA GLU A 65 12.53 26.02 8.61
C GLU A 65 12.42 24.51 8.44
N TYR A 66 12.47 23.75 9.53
CA TYR A 66 12.24 22.32 9.45
C TYR A 66 10.75 22.02 9.38
N ILE A 67 10.37 21.19 8.41
CA ILE A 67 8.99 20.80 8.14
C ILE A 67 8.75 19.41 8.72
N ASP A 68 7.60 19.24 9.38
CA ASP A 68 7.18 17.92 9.83
C ASP A 68 6.76 17.11 8.63
N GLY A 69 7.46 16.01 8.38
CA GLY A 69 7.04 14.99 7.44
C GLY A 69 6.39 13.86 8.20
N PHE A 70 5.07 13.76 8.12
CA PHE A 70 4.37 12.66 8.75
C PHE A 70 4.70 11.36 8.03
N LEU A 71 5.55 10.53 8.64
CA LEU A 71 6.03 9.26 8.05
C LEU A 71 6.34 9.44 6.56
N SER A 72 6.97 10.56 6.20
CA SER A 72 6.89 11.21 4.87
C SER A 72 7.44 10.40 3.71
N PHE A 73 8.04 9.25 4.00
CA PHE A 73 8.62 8.31 3.04
C PHE A 73 7.84 6.99 2.97
N TYR A 74 6.76 6.86 3.75
CA TYR A 74 5.94 5.68 3.88
C TYR A 74 4.51 5.94 3.38
N PRO A 75 3.85 4.95 2.77
CA PRO A 75 2.54 5.11 2.14
C PRO A 75 1.38 5.07 3.14
N VAL A 76 1.46 5.86 4.21
CA VAL A 76 0.48 5.83 5.31
C VAL A 76 -0.92 6.19 4.83
N GLU A 77 -1.07 7.31 4.12
CA GLU A 77 -2.38 7.72 3.59
C GLU A 77 -3.01 6.65 2.72
N THR A 78 -2.22 5.99 1.87
CA THR A 78 -2.69 4.90 1.00
C THR A 78 -3.16 3.68 1.80
N VAL A 79 -2.59 3.45 2.98
CA VAL A 79 -2.99 2.36 3.88
C VAL A 79 -4.33 2.67 4.56
N PHE A 80 -4.56 3.91 4.99
CA PHE A 80 -5.81 4.33 5.65
C PHE A 80 -6.95 4.70 4.66
N PHE A 81 -6.59 5.18 3.47
CA PHE A 81 -7.49 5.66 2.42
C PHE A 81 -7.08 5.10 1.03
N PRO A 82 -7.12 3.76 0.84
CA PRO A 82 -6.67 3.15 -0.41
C PRO A 82 -7.51 3.63 -1.60
N SER A 83 -6.85 4.11 -2.67
CA SER A 83 -7.53 4.49 -3.90
C SER A 83 -8.09 3.26 -4.63
N LYS A 84 -9.33 3.35 -5.12
CA LYS A 84 -10.01 2.28 -5.89
C LYS A 84 -9.26 1.85 -7.16
N SER A 85 -8.32 2.66 -7.66
CA SER A 85 -7.58 2.40 -8.90
C SER A 85 -6.29 1.60 -8.73
N GLY A 86 -5.69 1.56 -7.52
CA GLY A 86 -4.47 0.80 -7.23
C GLY A 86 -4.71 -0.47 -6.42
N ILE A 87 -5.75 -0.48 -5.58
CA ILE A 87 -6.12 -1.59 -4.70
C ILE A 87 -7.61 -1.86 -4.95
N LYS A 88 -7.89 -2.69 -5.96
CA LYS A 88 -9.20 -2.74 -6.63
C LYS A 88 -10.36 -3.33 -5.83
N GLU A 89 -10.15 -3.86 -4.63
CA GLU A 89 -11.14 -4.77 -4.01
C GLU A 89 -11.65 -4.41 -2.62
N PHE A 90 -11.14 -3.37 -1.96
CA PHE A 90 -11.65 -3.03 -0.63
C PHE A 90 -12.85 -2.07 -0.71
N GLN A 91 -14.02 -2.61 -0.33
CA GLN A 91 -15.29 -1.89 -0.28
C GLN A 91 -15.35 -0.96 0.94
N ASN A 92 -15.86 0.26 0.71
CA ASN A 92 -16.36 1.25 1.69
C ASN A 92 -15.77 1.21 3.11
N TYR A 93 -14.71 2.00 3.32
CA TYR A 93 -14.19 2.32 4.65
C TYR A 93 -14.87 3.59 5.18
N ASP A 94 -15.99 3.45 5.90
CA ASP A 94 -16.56 4.57 6.66
C ASP A 94 -15.87 4.74 8.03
N ASP A 95 -15.22 3.69 8.57
CA ASP A 95 -14.64 3.67 9.93
C ASP A 95 -13.13 4.00 10.00
N SER A 96 -12.42 4.15 8.87
CA SER A 96 -10.97 4.36 8.86
C SER A 96 -10.54 5.78 9.27
N GLY A 97 -11.44 6.76 9.20
CA GLY A 97 -11.15 8.16 9.55
C GLY A 97 -10.87 8.36 11.05
N ASP A 98 -11.65 7.72 11.93
CA ASP A 98 -11.45 7.83 13.39
C ASP A 98 -10.17 7.11 13.85
N LEU A 99 -9.87 5.96 13.22
CA LEU A 99 -8.61 5.25 13.45
C LEU A 99 -7.42 6.08 12.98
N PHE A 100 -7.52 6.69 11.79
CA PHE A 100 -6.50 7.59 11.25
C PHE A 100 -6.22 8.75 12.21
N ARG A 101 -7.26 9.44 12.69
CA ARG A 101 -7.10 10.55 13.66
C ARG A 101 -6.42 10.08 14.95
N SER A 102 -6.86 8.95 15.51
CA SER A 102 -6.30 8.40 16.76
C SER A 102 -4.82 8.01 16.59
N PHE A 103 -4.48 7.40 15.46
CA PHE A 103 -3.10 7.07 15.09
C PHE A 103 -2.23 8.33 14.96
N PHE A 104 -2.76 9.38 14.34
CA PHE A 104 -2.08 10.67 14.18
C PHE A 104 -1.84 11.37 15.52
N ASP A 105 -2.86 11.45 16.37
CA ASP A 105 -2.75 12.05 17.70
C ASP A 105 -1.69 11.33 18.54
N TYR A 106 -1.67 9.98 18.47
CA TYR A 106 -0.63 9.18 19.12
C TYR A 106 0.77 9.46 18.53
N TYR A 107 0.93 9.40 17.21
CA TYR A 107 2.22 9.65 16.56
C TYR A 107 2.78 11.02 16.94
N TYR A 108 1.93 12.05 16.88
CA TYR A 108 2.31 13.41 17.20
C TYR A 108 2.69 13.57 18.68
N THR A 109 1.88 13.08 19.61
CA THR A 109 2.16 13.21 21.05
C THR A 109 3.42 12.46 21.49
N THR A 110 3.69 11.30 20.90
CA THR A 110 4.80 10.43 21.30
C THR A 110 6.11 10.80 20.61
N TYR A 111 6.08 11.03 19.29
CA TYR A 111 7.30 11.12 18.47
C TYR A 111 7.63 12.55 17.98
N LEU A 112 6.64 13.43 17.81
CA LEU A 112 6.88 14.80 17.35
C LEU A 112 7.06 15.77 18.55
N LYS A 113 8.33 16.06 18.88
CA LYS A 113 8.70 17.00 19.96
C LYS A 113 9.33 18.30 19.43
N MET A 114 8.70 18.96 18.47
CA MET A 114 9.21 20.23 17.92
C MET A 114 8.41 21.45 18.36
N ASN A 115 9.11 22.49 18.82
CA ASN A 115 8.57 23.83 19.13
C ASN A 115 8.74 24.74 17.91
N GLY A 116 7.67 25.34 17.37
CA GLY A 116 7.77 26.33 16.29
C GLY A 116 6.56 26.35 15.35
N SER A 117 6.51 27.36 14.48
CA SER A 117 5.58 27.47 13.35
C SER A 117 5.78 26.29 12.39
N ARG A 118 4.71 25.57 12.02
CA ARG A 118 4.82 24.25 11.36
C ARG A 118 4.17 24.21 9.99
N GLY A 119 4.88 23.63 9.03
CA GLY A 119 4.28 23.01 7.85
C GLY A 119 4.12 21.51 8.06
N LEU A 120 3.07 20.93 7.51
CA LEU A 120 2.88 19.48 7.46
C LEU A 120 3.05 19.00 6.02
N LEU A 121 4.05 18.18 5.75
CA LEU A 121 4.12 17.42 4.50
C LEU A 121 3.43 16.08 4.72
N SER A 122 2.45 15.78 3.86
CA SER A 122 1.92 14.44 3.71
C SER A 122 2.33 13.83 2.37
N GLY A 123 2.69 12.55 2.39
CA GLY A 123 2.99 11.81 1.17
C GLY A 123 1.75 11.77 0.28
N TYR A 124 1.93 11.93 -1.04
CA TYR A 124 0.88 11.86 -2.08
C TYR A 124 -0.07 13.04 -2.25
N GLY A 125 0.02 14.10 -1.43
CA GLY A 125 -0.78 15.32 -1.66
C GLY A 125 -2.30 15.10 -1.57
N VAL A 126 -2.75 13.97 -1.03
CA VAL A 126 -4.16 13.69 -0.79
C VAL A 126 -4.49 14.19 0.60
N GLY A 127 -4.63 15.51 0.73
CA GLY A 127 -5.15 16.13 1.93
C GLY A 127 -6.57 15.65 2.22
N SER A 128 -6.72 14.54 2.95
CA SER A 128 -8.02 14.11 3.46
C SER A 128 -8.56 15.19 4.40
N TYR A 129 -9.89 15.26 4.53
CA TYR A 129 -10.53 16.16 5.50
C TYR A 129 -9.95 15.96 6.91
N ASP A 130 -9.66 14.71 7.26
CA ASP A 130 -9.11 14.33 8.56
C ASP A 130 -7.72 14.90 8.78
N MET A 131 -6.86 14.89 7.76
CA MET A 131 -5.52 15.43 7.89
C MET A 131 -5.48 16.96 7.92
N ILE A 132 -6.36 17.62 7.17
CA ILE A 132 -6.52 19.09 7.24
C ILE A 132 -7.04 19.49 8.63
N SER A 133 -8.01 18.74 9.17
CA SER A 133 -8.54 18.98 10.51
C SER A 133 -7.47 18.76 11.57
N PHE A 134 -6.72 17.65 11.49
CA PHE A 134 -5.58 17.38 12.35
C PHE A 134 -4.55 18.52 12.33
N ALA A 135 -4.14 18.96 11.14
CA ALA A 135 -3.15 20.04 10.99
C ALA A 135 -3.65 21.33 11.66
N LYS A 136 -4.93 21.66 11.48
CA LYS A 136 -5.57 22.81 12.11
C LYS A 136 -5.61 22.69 13.64
N ASP A 137 -6.02 21.54 14.16
CA ASP A 137 -6.20 21.29 15.59
C ASP A 137 -4.84 21.26 16.33
N HIS A 138 -3.76 20.92 15.63
CA HIS A 138 -2.40 20.85 16.17
C HIS A 138 -1.53 22.09 15.84
N GLY A 139 -2.15 23.18 15.38
CA GLY A 139 -1.48 24.48 15.23
C GLY A 139 -0.50 24.57 14.06
N TYR A 140 -0.65 23.74 13.04
CA TYR A 140 0.09 23.90 11.78
C TYR A 140 -0.39 25.15 11.04
N ASN A 141 0.51 25.79 10.29
CA ASN A 141 0.22 27.00 9.51
C ASN A 141 -0.15 26.70 8.07
N TRP A 142 0.31 25.57 7.55
CA TRP A 142 0.02 25.10 6.21
C TRP A 142 0.22 23.58 6.08
N ILE A 143 -0.42 22.99 5.09
CA ILE A 143 -0.26 21.59 4.70
C ILE A 143 0.09 21.47 3.22
N PHE A 144 0.92 20.50 2.87
CA PHE A 144 1.25 20.16 1.48
C PHE A 144 0.01 19.67 0.72
N GLY A 145 -0.28 20.31 -0.42
CA GLY A 145 -1.42 19.99 -1.29
C GLY A 145 -1.07 19.17 -2.53
N GLY A 146 0.21 18.88 -2.79
CA GLY A 146 0.67 18.16 -3.98
C GLY A 146 1.58 18.99 -4.89
N ILE A 147 2.07 18.35 -5.96
CA ILE A 147 2.77 19.03 -7.05
C ILE A 147 1.73 19.65 -7.98
N SER A 148 1.86 20.94 -8.21
CA SER A 148 1.05 21.76 -9.10
C SER A 148 1.00 21.18 -10.52
N SER A 149 -0.22 20.93 -11.02
CA SER A 149 -0.51 20.99 -12.45
C SER A 149 -0.91 22.43 -12.81
N SER A 150 -0.96 22.80 -14.09
CA SER A 150 -1.26 24.17 -14.53
C SER A 150 -2.54 24.80 -13.94
N THR A 151 -3.42 23.99 -13.33
CA THR A 151 -4.65 24.39 -12.64
C THR A 151 -4.53 24.60 -11.11
N PHE A 152 -3.45 24.14 -10.46
CA PHE A 152 -3.35 24.08 -8.99
C PHE A 152 -1.98 24.58 -8.47
N SER A 153 -1.69 25.87 -8.63
CA SER A 153 -0.49 26.49 -8.07
C SER A 153 -0.79 27.47 -6.92
N GLY A 154 0.18 27.63 -6.01
CA GLY A 154 0.13 28.61 -4.93
C GLY A 154 -0.61 28.13 -3.67
N VAL A 155 -1.15 29.08 -2.91
CA VAL A 155 -1.89 28.79 -1.66
C VAL A 155 -3.40 28.72 -1.93
N LYS A 156 -4.03 27.65 -1.46
CA LYS A 156 -5.48 27.48 -1.43
C LYS A 156 -5.99 27.44 0.01
N LYS A 157 -7.22 27.90 0.23
CA LYS A 157 -7.95 27.68 1.47
C LYS A 157 -8.96 26.56 1.30
N ILE A 158 -8.84 25.53 2.12
CA ILE A 158 -9.77 24.40 2.23
C ILE A 158 -10.19 24.32 3.69
N ASN A 159 -11.49 24.40 3.98
CA ASN A 159 -12.01 24.42 5.37
C ASN A 159 -11.31 25.47 6.26
N ASP A 160 -11.06 26.64 5.67
CA ASP A 160 -10.34 27.77 6.26
C ASP A 160 -8.86 27.51 6.62
N PHE A 161 -8.29 26.39 6.19
CA PHE A 161 -6.89 26.03 6.39
C PHE A 161 -6.05 26.23 5.13
N ASN A 162 -4.79 26.62 5.28
CA ASN A 162 -3.90 26.88 4.15
C ASN A 162 -3.31 25.58 3.60
N THR A 163 -3.54 25.32 2.32
CA THR A 163 -2.97 24.19 1.58
C THR A 163 -2.07 24.74 0.47
N VAL A 164 -0.83 24.26 0.42
CA VAL A 164 0.22 24.82 -0.44
C VAL A 164 0.57 23.83 -1.54
N PHE A 165 0.47 24.30 -2.78
CA PHE A 165 0.83 23.53 -3.96
C PHE A 165 2.15 24.02 -4.53
N PHE A 166 3.04 23.07 -4.81
CA PHE A 166 4.42 23.34 -5.19
C PHE A 166 4.65 22.98 -6.65
N ASP A 167 5.39 23.80 -7.38
CA ASP A 167 5.95 23.37 -8.67
C ASP A 167 7.18 22.48 -8.43
N LEU A 168 7.27 21.36 -9.13
CA LEU A 168 8.47 20.53 -9.09
C LEU A 168 9.62 21.24 -9.83
N LEU A 169 10.68 21.54 -9.10
CA LEU A 169 11.84 22.21 -9.66
C LEU A 169 12.80 21.18 -10.28
N ARG A 170 12.73 21.03 -11.61
CA ARG A 170 13.57 20.09 -12.38
C ARG A 170 14.79 20.72 -13.04
N SER A 171 14.84 22.04 -13.10
CA SER A 171 15.94 22.80 -13.70
C SER A 171 16.01 24.20 -13.10
N THR A 172 17.17 24.84 -13.22
CA THR A 172 17.37 26.24 -12.81
C THR A 172 16.41 27.19 -13.51
N ASP A 173 16.11 26.96 -14.79
CA ASP A 173 15.29 27.86 -15.62
C ASP A 173 13.83 27.95 -15.15
N ALA A 174 13.32 26.89 -14.52
CA ALA A 174 11.94 26.83 -14.05
C ALA A 174 11.63 27.89 -12.98
N ILE A 175 12.63 28.30 -12.18
CA ILE A 175 12.42 29.32 -11.13
C ILE A 175 12.27 30.74 -11.68
N TYR A 176 12.88 31.01 -12.85
CA TYR A 176 12.88 32.31 -13.52
C TYR A 176 11.69 32.47 -14.47
N THR A 177 11.21 31.36 -15.03
CA THR A 177 10.13 31.37 -16.04
C THR A 177 8.75 31.17 -15.43
N SER A 178 8.66 30.58 -14.23
CA SER A 178 7.39 30.39 -13.54
C SER A 178 6.93 31.66 -12.81
N SER A 179 5.63 31.96 -12.90
CA SER A 179 4.99 32.98 -12.05
C SER A 179 4.76 32.50 -10.62
N ASN A 180 5.06 31.23 -10.33
CA ASN A 180 4.76 30.61 -9.05
C ASN A 180 5.81 30.98 -7.99
N THR A 181 5.35 30.94 -6.75
CA THR A 181 6.14 31.28 -5.56
C THR A 181 6.72 30.05 -4.88
N PHE A 182 6.01 28.92 -4.94
CA PHE A 182 6.31 27.72 -4.17
C PHE A 182 6.89 26.63 -5.06
N PHE A 183 8.08 26.15 -4.71
CA PHE A 183 8.81 25.12 -5.43
C PHE A 183 9.22 23.98 -4.51
N ILE A 184 9.27 22.77 -5.04
CA ILE A 184 9.75 21.60 -4.33
C ILE A 184 10.94 20.98 -5.06
N VAL A 185 11.96 20.62 -4.30
CA VAL A 185 13.15 19.88 -4.76
C VAL A 185 13.20 18.57 -3.96
N ASN A 186 13.32 17.44 -4.65
CA ASN A 186 13.36 16.13 -4.04
C ASN A 186 14.63 15.38 -4.46
N ASP A 187 15.49 15.07 -3.49
CA ASP A 187 16.83 14.50 -3.67
C ASP A 187 16.89 13.00 -3.40
N MET A 188 15.75 12.38 -3.08
CA MET A 188 15.69 10.96 -2.75
C MET A 188 16.06 10.05 -3.94
N ASP A 189 15.89 10.55 -5.18
CA ASP A 189 16.24 9.84 -6.43
C ASP A 189 17.73 10.06 -6.80
N SER A 190 18.66 9.73 -5.89
CA SER A 190 20.12 9.45 -6.06
C SER A 190 20.96 10.13 -7.16
N SER A 191 20.55 11.27 -7.70
CA SER A 191 21.32 12.03 -8.69
C SER A 191 21.90 13.25 -8.00
N ASN A 192 23.23 13.41 -8.07
CA ASN A 192 24.00 14.56 -7.59
C ASN A 192 23.61 15.90 -8.28
N SER A 193 22.41 16.04 -8.85
CA SER A 193 21.96 17.18 -9.65
C SER A 193 21.28 18.29 -8.85
N SER A 194 20.68 17.97 -7.71
CA SER A 194 19.90 18.90 -6.90
C SER A 194 20.75 19.90 -6.11
N LEU A 195 21.86 19.44 -5.50
CA LEU A 195 22.76 20.28 -4.72
C LEU A 195 23.38 21.39 -5.58
N ASP A 196 23.89 21.05 -6.76
CA ASP A 196 24.46 22.03 -7.68
C ASP A 196 23.38 22.96 -8.24
N MET A 197 22.18 22.44 -8.52
CA MET A 197 21.03 23.27 -8.91
C MET A 197 20.67 24.27 -7.81
N LEU A 198 20.58 23.84 -6.54
CA LEU A 198 20.30 24.70 -5.40
C LEU A 198 21.39 25.77 -5.24
N LYS A 199 22.68 25.41 -5.29
CA LYS A 199 23.77 26.40 -5.23
C LYS A 199 23.67 27.43 -6.35
N ASN A 200 23.42 26.99 -7.58
CA ASN A 200 23.31 27.89 -8.74
C ASN A 200 22.15 28.88 -8.58
N ILE A 201 21.01 28.42 -8.07
CA ILE A 201 19.82 29.25 -7.86
C ILE A 201 20.02 30.21 -6.67
N LEU A 202 20.54 29.71 -5.54
CA LEU A 202 20.73 30.47 -4.31
C LEU A 202 21.88 31.48 -4.40
N ALA A 203 22.79 31.32 -5.37
CA ALA A 203 23.81 32.30 -5.70
C ALA A 203 23.23 33.60 -6.26
N ASP A 204 22.04 33.53 -6.88
CA ASP A 204 21.42 34.69 -7.52
C ASP A 204 20.78 35.62 -6.47
N LYS A 205 21.44 36.76 -6.25
CA LYS A 205 20.99 37.80 -5.32
C LYS A 205 19.80 38.63 -5.83
N SER A 206 19.37 38.40 -7.07
CA SER A 206 18.18 39.07 -7.63
C SER A 206 16.86 38.44 -7.16
N ILE A 207 16.91 37.22 -6.62
CA ILE A 207 15.75 36.51 -6.08
C ILE A 207 15.86 36.48 -4.54
N SER A 208 14.76 36.79 -3.86
CA SER A 208 14.67 36.63 -2.41
C SER A 208 14.12 35.25 -2.05
N PHE A 209 14.89 34.45 -1.33
CA PHE A 209 14.46 33.14 -0.86
C PHE A 209 14.00 33.21 0.60
N ILE A 210 12.72 32.88 0.81
CA ILE A 210 12.08 32.89 2.14
C ILE A 210 11.45 31.53 2.46
N LYS A 211 11.22 31.29 3.76
CA LYS A 211 10.54 30.09 4.27
C LYS A 211 9.13 29.97 3.68
N VAL A 212 8.65 28.73 3.56
CA VAL A 212 7.28 28.47 3.06
C VAL A 212 6.24 29.11 3.98
N SER A 213 6.40 29.04 5.30
CA SER A 213 5.47 29.70 6.23
C SER A 213 5.34 31.20 5.99
N ASP A 214 6.46 31.90 5.80
CA ASP A 214 6.48 33.33 5.50
C ASP A 214 5.81 33.62 4.15
N ALA A 215 6.12 32.84 3.11
CA ALA A 215 5.47 32.97 1.82
C ALA A 215 3.96 32.73 1.87
N VAL A 216 3.48 31.80 2.69
CA VAL A 216 2.04 31.55 2.90
C VAL A 216 1.36 32.76 3.54
N MET A 217 2.01 33.41 4.52
CA MET A 217 1.46 34.59 5.20
C MET A 217 1.32 35.81 4.27
N ILE A 218 2.17 35.92 3.27
CA ILE A 218 2.20 37.05 2.31
C ILE A 218 1.33 36.76 1.08
N SER A 219 1.17 35.49 0.72
CA SER A 219 0.38 35.07 -0.44
C SER A 219 -1.11 35.37 -0.26
N THR A 220 -1.79 35.72 -1.36
CA THR A 220 -3.26 35.83 -1.35
C THR A 220 -3.87 34.45 -1.65
N PRO A 221 -4.45 33.75 -0.66
CA PRO A 221 -4.99 32.42 -0.90
C PRO A 221 -6.27 32.49 -1.71
N SER A 222 -6.47 31.52 -2.61
CA SER A 222 -7.74 31.33 -3.30
C SER A 222 -8.58 30.26 -2.60
N VAL A 223 -9.89 30.46 -2.51
CA VAL A 223 -10.81 29.51 -1.85
C VAL A 223 -11.13 28.37 -2.81
N MET A 224 -11.22 27.16 -2.28
CA MET A 224 -11.62 25.97 -3.02
C MET A 224 -12.75 25.23 -2.30
N ASP A 225 -13.81 24.89 -3.04
CA ASP A 225 -15.06 24.35 -2.46
C ASP A 225 -15.07 22.82 -2.27
N SER A 226 -14.05 22.08 -2.75
CA SER A 226 -14.02 20.60 -2.66
C SER A 226 -12.61 20.02 -2.58
N THR A 227 -12.45 18.89 -1.86
CA THR A 227 -11.22 18.07 -1.81
C THR A 227 -11.11 17.00 -2.91
N ASP A 228 -12.16 16.76 -3.69
CA ASP A 228 -12.18 15.71 -4.73
C ASP A 228 -11.18 15.98 -5.87
N SER A 229 -10.85 17.25 -6.10
CA SER A 229 -9.84 17.69 -7.06
C SER A 229 -8.40 17.31 -6.68
N PHE A 230 -8.16 16.95 -5.42
CA PHE A 230 -6.83 16.63 -4.88
C PHE A 230 -6.46 15.17 -5.14
N GLN A 231 -7.46 14.29 -5.22
CA GLN A 231 -7.27 12.85 -5.48
C GLN A 231 -6.59 12.55 -6.83
N GLY A 232 -6.54 13.52 -7.75
CA GLY A 232 -5.93 13.40 -9.07
C GLY A 232 -4.47 13.86 -9.18
N LEU A 233 -3.92 14.53 -8.16
CA LEU A 233 -2.54 15.01 -8.16
C LEU A 233 -1.61 13.98 -7.50
N PHE A 234 -1.70 12.75 -7.97
CA PHE A 234 -0.67 11.76 -7.71
C PHE A 234 0.64 12.34 -8.23
N ILE A 235 1.55 12.64 -7.31
CA ILE A 235 2.95 12.53 -7.64
C ILE A 235 3.15 11.02 -7.77
N PRO A 236 3.38 10.46 -8.97
CA PRO A 236 4.14 9.25 -9.00
C PRO A 236 5.51 9.69 -8.48
N LEU A 237 5.74 9.56 -7.18
CA LEU A 237 7.04 9.12 -6.75
C LEU A 237 7.14 7.77 -7.45
N ASN A 238 7.72 7.80 -8.66
CA ASN A 238 7.82 6.66 -9.59
C ASN A 238 8.57 5.47 -8.94
N GLU A 239 9.00 5.63 -7.69
CA GLU A 239 9.66 4.67 -6.82
C GLU A 239 8.72 3.93 -5.84
N THR A 240 7.44 4.28 -5.75
CA THR A 240 6.55 3.76 -4.69
C THR A 240 6.07 2.33 -4.92
N VAL A 241 6.29 1.75 -6.10
CA VAL A 241 6.33 0.28 -6.23
C VAL A 241 7.68 -0.07 -6.82
N SER A 242 8.70 -0.01 -5.97
CA SER A 242 10.06 -0.41 -6.33
C SER A 242 10.16 -1.92 -6.59
N CYS A 243 9.22 -2.72 -6.08
CA CYS A 243 9.13 -4.16 -6.32
C CYS A 243 7.73 -4.73 -6.00
N PRO A 244 7.38 -5.93 -6.48
CA PRO A 244 6.12 -6.62 -6.11
C PRO A 244 5.92 -6.78 -4.59
N ALA A 245 7.00 -6.98 -3.82
CA ALA A 245 6.93 -7.12 -2.37
C ALA A 245 6.46 -5.84 -1.66
N TYR A 246 6.74 -4.66 -2.22
CA TYR A 246 6.24 -3.40 -1.69
C TYR A 246 4.72 -3.31 -1.77
N LEU A 247 4.15 -3.68 -2.92
CA LEU A 247 2.69 -3.68 -3.11
C LEU A 247 2.00 -4.69 -2.19
N ASN A 248 2.60 -5.88 -2.06
CA ASN A 248 2.11 -6.91 -1.16
C ASN A 248 2.14 -6.44 0.30
N TYR A 249 3.20 -5.75 0.70
CA TYR A 249 3.30 -5.18 2.04
C TYR A 249 2.30 -4.04 2.29
N MET A 250 2.02 -3.19 1.30
CA MET A 250 0.93 -2.22 1.41
C MET A 250 -0.43 -2.91 1.63
N ASN A 251 -0.76 -3.92 0.83
CA ASN A 251 -2.02 -4.66 0.97
C ASN A 251 -2.13 -5.35 2.35
N TYR A 252 -1.03 -5.88 2.84
CA TYR A 252 -0.92 -6.45 4.18
C TYR A 252 -1.27 -5.44 5.26
N LEU A 253 -0.70 -4.23 5.22
CA LEU A 253 -1.00 -3.19 6.21
C LEU A 253 -2.43 -2.64 6.09
N VAL A 254 -3.01 -2.62 4.89
CA VAL A 254 -4.42 -2.25 4.67
C VAL A 254 -5.36 -3.22 5.38
N LEU A 255 -5.14 -4.54 5.26
CA LEU A 255 -5.94 -5.53 6.00
C LEU A 255 -5.76 -5.39 7.51
N LEU A 256 -4.52 -5.19 7.96
CA LEU A 256 -4.27 -4.94 9.38
C LEU A 256 -4.99 -3.68 9.87
N THR A 257 -5.05 -2.62 9.05
CA THR A 257 -5.85 -1.40 9.33
C THR A 257 -7.31 -1.75 9.51
N GLU A 258 -7.86 -2.58 8.63
CA GLU A 258 -9.26 -2.99 8.68
C GLU A 258 -9.56 -3.74 9.98
N ASP A 259 -8.68 -4.64 10.41
CA ASP A 259 -8.90 -5.42 11.63
C ASP A 259 -8.73 -4.58 12.89
N ILE A 260 -7.76 -3.65 12.89
CA ILE A 260 -7.65 -2.64 13.93
C ILE A 260 -8.96 -1.82 13.94
N SER A 261 -9.46 -1.33 12.78
CA SER A 261 -10.61 -0.41 12.62
C SER A 261 -11.92 -0.89 13.27
N LYS A 262 -12.08 -2.19 13.52
CA LYS A 262 -13.30 -2.82 14.05
C LYS A 262 -13.41 -2.81 15.58
N LYS A 263 -12.49 -2.17 16.32
CA LYS A 263 -12.40 -2.27 17.80
C LYS A 263 -12.44 -0.93 18.51
N ASP A 264 -12.68 -0.96 19.82
CA ASP A 264 -12.72 0.21 20.70
C ASP A 264 -11.32 0.45 21.31
N TYR A 265 -10.66 1.55 20.93
CA TYR A 265 -9.22 1.81 21.11
C TYR A 265 -8.84 2.39 22.48
N SER A 266 -9.61 2.13 23.53
CA SER A 266 -9.29 2.68 24.85
C SER A 266 -7.94 2.19 25.45
N THR A 267 -7.25 1.23 24.80
CA THR A 267 -5.89 0.75 25.12
C THR A 267 -4.94 0.78 23.91
N ALA A 268 -5.01 1.82 23.07
CA ALA A 268 -4.37 1.87 21.75
C ALA A 268 -2.85 2.07 21.70
N GLU A 269 -2.20 2.42 22.81
CA GLU A 269 -0.79 2.84 22.81
C GLU A 269 0.14 1.74 22.26
N ASP A 270 0.04 0.52 22.81
CA ASP A 270 0.85 -0.62 22.34
C ASP A 270 0.49 -1.05 20.91
N ILE A 271 -0.76 -0.86 20.48
CA ILE A 271 -1.18 -1.17 19.11
C ILE A 271 -0.56 -0.16 18.15
N PHE A 272 -0.65 1.14 18.46
CA PHE A 272 -0.14 2.20 17.60
C PHE A 272 1.38 2.25 17.55
N GLU A 273 2.09 2.00 18.65
CA GLU A 273 3.55 1.89 18.62
C GLU A 273 4.02 0.75 17.70
N ASN A 274 3.45 -0.44 17.86
CA ASN A 274 3.75 -1.57 16.98
C ASN A 274 3.36 -1.25 15.52
N TYR A 275 2.22 -0.62 15.31
CA TYR A 275 1.74 -0.29 13.97
C TYR A 275 2.62 0.77 13.27
N ILE A 276 3.12 1.77 14.00
CA ILE A 276 4.13 2.74 13.51
C ILE A 276 5.42 2.02 13.13
N ASN A 277 5.87 1.06 13.94
CA ASN A 277 7.09 0.29 13.65
C ASN A 277 6.99 -0.48 12.33
N LEU A 278 5.79 -0.97 11.96
CA LEU A 278 5.58 -1.65 10.67
C LEU A 278 5.83 -0.72 9.48
N PHE A 279 5.49 0.57 9.56
CA PHE A 279 5.77 1.52 8.48
C PHE A 279 7.27 1.70 8.24
N ASN A 280 8.12 1.54 9.26
CA ASN A 280 9.57 1.70 9.11
C ASN A 280 10.22 0.66 8.18
N TYR A 281 9.56 -0.48 7.94
CA TYR A 281 10.07 -1.57 7.08
C TYR A 281 9.92 -1.28 5.57
N PHE A 282 9.15 -0.27 5.16
CA PHE A 282 8.98 0.05 3.73
C PHE A 282 10.31 0.35 3.01
N LYS A 283 11.31 0.89 3.73
CA LYS A 283 12.66 1.17 3.17
C LYS A 283 13.46 -0.11 2.86
N ASP A 284 13.15 -1.20 3.55
CA ASP A 284 13.89 -2.46 3.53
C ASP A 284 13.20 -3.53 2.66
N ILE A 285 11.90 -3.36 2.40
CA ILE A 285 11.03 -4.40 1.81
C ILE A 285 11.48 -4.88 0.42
N CYS A 286 12.06 -4.00 -0.39
CA CYS A 286 12.57 -4.35 -1.71
C CYS A 286 14.02 -4.83 -1.73
N GLN A 287 14.72 -4.78 -0.59
CA GLN A 287 16.13 -5.17 -0.50
C GLN A 287 16.32 -6.68 -0.21
N ALA A 288 15.22 -7.46 -0.21
CA ALA A 288 15.22 -8.92 -0.17
C ALA A 288 16.11 -9.54 0.94
N LYS A 289 15.90 -9.16 2.21
CA LYS A 289 16.42 -9.96 3.33
C LYS A 289 15.28 -10.66 4.04
N GLU A 290 15.39 -11.98 4.15
CA GLU A 290 14.45 -12.82 4.91
C GLU A 290 14.34 -12.39 6.39
N SER A 291 15.38 -11.72 6.93
CA SER A 291 15.47 -11.34 8.34
C SER A 291 14.36 -10.40 8.83
N PHE A 292 13.74 -9.60 7.95
CA PHE A 292 12.72 -8.63 8.37
C PHE A 292 11.31 -9.24 8.45
N ALA A 293 11.07 -10.35 7.76
CA ALA A 293 9.75 -10.98 7.73
C ALA A 293 9.36 -11.53 9.11
N ASP A 294 10.32 -12.05 9.87
CA ASP A 294 10.09 -12.54 11.23
C ASP A 294 9.80 -11.41 12.22
N ASP A 295 10.49 -10.27 12.09
CA ASP A 295 10.19 -9.10 12.92
C ASP A 295 8.78 -8.56 12.64
N ILE A 296 8.40 -8.43 11.36
CA ILE A 296 7.05 -8.00 10.95
C ILE A 296 5.98 -8.95 11.52
N ARG A 297 6.26 -10.26 11.50
CA ARG A 297 5.38 -11.27 12.11
C ARG A 297 5.25 -11.07 13.61
N GLU A 298 6.36 -10.88 14.32
CA GLU A 298 6.35 -10.66 15.77
C GLU A 298 5.56 -9.41 16.15
N ILE A 299 5.85 -8.28 15.50
CA ILE A 299 5.15 -7.00 15.73
C ILE A 299 3.65 -7.16 15.47
N THR A 300 3.29 -7.85 14.40
CA THR A 300 1.88 -8.05 14.05
C THR A 300 1.18 -9.00 15.02
N ASN A 301 1.84 -10.07 15.45
CA ASN A 301 1.33 -10.94 16.51
C ASN A 301 1.07 -10.16 17.80
N ASN A 302 1.95 -9.22 18.17
CA ASN A 302 1.75 -8.35 19.32
C ASN A 302 0.51 -7.45 19.16
N ILE A 303 0.28 -6.91 17.95
CA ILE A 303 -0.95 -6.16 17.65
C ILE A 303 -2.19 -7.05 17.88
N TYR A 304 -2.22 -8.26 17.34
CA TYR A 304 -3.36 -9.17 17.49
C TYR A 304 -3.59 -9.62 18.95
N ILE A 305 -2.51 -9.87 19.70
CA ILE A 305 -2.59 -10.15 21.14
C ILE A 305 -3.30 -8.98 21.86
N ASN A 306 -2.92 -7.74 21.54
CA ASN A 306 -3.51 -6.55 22.14
C ASN A 306 -4.94 -6.25 21.63
N LEU A 307 -5.30 -6.75 20.44
CA LEU A 307 -6.67 -6.75 19.93
C LEU A 307 -7.55 -7.87 20.53
N TYR A 308 -6.97 -8.76 21.34
CA TYR A 308 -7.60 -9.99 21.83
C TYR A 308 -8.14 -10.88 20.70
N GLN A 309 -7.34 -11.02 19.64
CA GLN A 309 -7.65 -11.80 18.45
C GLN A 309 -6.50 -12.74 18.12
N ASP A 310 -6.82 -13.86 17.47
CA ASP A 310 -5.79 -14.73 16.91
C ASP A 310 -5.20 -14.07 15.66
N PRO A 311 -3.86 -13.98 15.52
CA PRO A 311 -3.26 -13.43 14.32
C PRO A 311 -3.63 -14.30 13.11
N PRO A 312 -4.04 -13.69 11.99
CA PRO A 312 -4.40 -14.42 10.79
C PRO A 312 -3.20 -15.17 10.23
N TYR A 313 -3.46 -16.38 9.75
CA TYR A 313 -2.41 -17.33 9.36
C TYR A 313 -1.53 -16.81 8.21
N PHE A 314 -2.05 -15.91 7.37
CA PHE A 314 -1.28 -15.35 6.25
C PHE A 314 0.00 -14.62 6.70
N ILE A 315 0.05 -14.13 7.93
CA ILE A 315 1.24 -13.50 8.53
C ILE A 315 2.42 -14.50 8.55
N ASN A 316 2.12 -15.80 8.77
CA ASN A 316 3.13 -16.86 8.85
C ASN A 316 3.55 -17.42 7.47
N TYR A 317 2.87 -17.02 6.39
CA TYR A 317 3.26 -17.38 5.02
C TYR A 317 4.18 -16.30 4.43
N ASP A 318 4.69 -16.50 3.21
CA ASP A 318 5.49 -15.50 2.50
C ASP A 318 4.58 -14.35 1.99
N PHE A 319 4.03 -13.57 2.93
CA PHE A 319 3.09 -12.47 2.66
C PHE A 319 3.70 -11.37 1.81
N LEU A 320 5.03 -11.24 1.83
CA LEU A 320 5.76 -10.32 0.95
C LEU A 320 5.78 -10.78 -0.50
N ASN A 321 5.75 -12.08 -0.79
CA ASN A 321 5.78 -12.57 -2.17
C ASN A 321 4.43 -13.11 -2.70
N ASN A 322 3.44 -13.35 -1.84
CA ASN A 322 2.21 -14.08 -2.21
C ASN A 322 0.87 -13.35 -1.94
N PHE A 323 0.85 -12.04 -1.72
CA PHE A 323 -0.40 -11.32 -1.46
C PHE A 323 -1.18 -10.92 -2.73
N ASN A 324 -2.48 -11.25 -2.76
CA ASN A 324 -3.54 -10.76 -3.66
C ASN A 324 -3.14 -10.10 -5.00
N ILE A 325 -2.49 -10.87 -5.87
CA ILE A 325 -2.56 -10.62 -7.30
C ILE A 325 -3.51 -11.68 -7.84
N LYS A 326 -4.61 -11.29 -8.50
CA LYS A 326 -5.47 -12.22 -9.25
C LYS A 326 -4.56 -12.97 -10.23
N LYS A 327 -4.16 -14.20 -9.87
CA LYS A 327 -3.25 -15.04 -10.66
C LYS A 327 -3.98 -15.72 -11.80
N TYR A 328 -5.31 -15.83 -11.71
CA TYR A 328 -6.14 -16.56 -12.65
C TYR A 328 -7.43 -15.80 -12.99
N VAL A 329 -7.95 -16.01 -14.20
CA VAL A 329 -9.30 -15.59 -14.60
C VAL A 329 -10.19 -16.80 -14.71
N ARG A 330 -11.35 -16.75 -14.04
CA ARG A 330 -12.42 -17.72 -14.18
C ARG A 330 -13.34 -17.33 -15.34
N ASN A 331 -13.57 -18.26 -16.25
CA ASN A 331 -14.55 -18.15 -17.33
C ASN A 331 -15.49 -19.35 -17.27
N ASN A 332 -16.80 -19.09 -17.26
CA ASN A 332 -17.81 -20.14 -17.36
C ASN A 332 -18.43 -20.16 -18.76
N THR A 333 -18.76 -21.35 -19.22
CA THR A 333 -19.59 -21.61 -20.40
C THR A 333 -20.77 -22.50 -20.00
N ASP A 334 -21.69 -22.75 -20.92
CA ASP A 334 -22.82 -23.66 -20.70
C ASP A 334 -22.38 -25.10 -20.37
N THR A 335 -21.15 -25.48 -20.75
CA THR A 335 -20.64 -26.84 -20.65
C THR A 335 -19.41 -26.97 -19.75
N GLY A 336 -18.88 -25.87 -19.21
CA GLY A 336 -17.60 -25.91 -18.51
C GLY A 336 -17.24 -24.69 -17.68
N VAL A 337 -16.25 -24.88 -16.81
CA VAL A 337 -15.54 -23.84 -16.07
C VAL A 337 -14.08 -23.90 -16.45
N TYR A 338 -13.47 -22.75 -16.68
CA TYR A 338 -12.08 -22.60 -17.12
C TYR A 338 -11.37 -21.56 -16.27
N PHE A 339 -10.20 -21.90 -15.78
CA PHE A 339 -9.28 -21.01 -15.09
C PHE A 339 -8.02 -20.91 -15.92
N ASN A 340 -7.64 -19.69 -16.30
CA ASN A 340 -6.42 -19.44 -17.06
C ASN A 340 -5.52 -18.49 -16.29
N SER A 341 -4.22 -18.82 -16.22
CA SER A 341 -3.24 -17.98 -15.57
C SER A 341 -3.07 -16.63 -16.27
N LEU A 342 -2.92 -15.56 -15.48
CA LEU A 342 -2.58 -14.20 -15.93
C LEU A 342 -1.07 -13.95 -15.97
N SER A 343 -0.27 -14.81 -15.34
CA SER A 343 1.19 -14.68 -15.27
C SER A 343 1.90 -16.04 -15.31
N SER A 344 3.21 -16.08 -15.11
CA SER A 344 3.98 -17.34 -15.07
C SER A 344 3.68 -18.10 -13.79
N GLN A 345 2.68 -18.99 -13.81
CA GLN A 345 2.27 -19.84 -12.69
C GLN A 345 2.63 -21.31 -12.93
N THR A 346 2.61 -22.11 -11.87
CA THR A 346 2.89 -23.55 -11.96
C THR A 346 1.76 -24.30 -12.68
N ILE A 347 0.51 -23.92 -12.42
CA ILE A 347 -0.65 -24.36 -13.19
C ILE A 347 -0.92 -23.29 -14.25
N LYS A 348 -0.83 -23.64 -15.54
CA LYS A 348 -1.20 -22.75 -16.65
C LYS A 348 -2.71 -22.61 -16.75
N SER A 349 -3.42 -23.73 -16.68
CA SER A 349 -4.87 -23.77 -16.79
C SER A 349 -5.49 -24.93 -16.01
N PHE A 350 -6.72 -24.73 -15.58
CA PHE A 350 -7.58 -25.77 -15.02
C PHE A 350 -8.96 -25.68 -15.65
N SER A 351 -9.57 -26.81 -15.95
CA SER A 351 -10.93 -26.84 -16.48
C SER A 351 -11.74 -28.01 -15.99
N VAL A 352 -13.05 -27.79 -15.90
CA VAL A 352 -14.05 -28.81 -15.56
C VAL A 352 -15.13 -28.73 -16.63
N VAL A 353 -15.31 -29.80 -17.41
CA VAL A 353 -16.17 -29.80 -18.61
C VAL A 353 -17.07 -31.04 -18.62
N SER A 354 -18.33 -30.88 -19.01
CA SER A 354 -19.22 -32.02 -19.26
C SER A 354 -18.83 -32.77 -20.53
N ASP A 355 -18.72 -34.09 -20.44
CA ASP A 355 -18.67 -35.01 -21.57
C ASP A 355 -20.00 -35.77 -21.66
N THR A 356 -20.91 -35.22 -22.47
CA THR A 356 -22.26 -35.77 -22.70
C THR A 356 -22.25 -37.13 -23.39
N SER A 357 -21.18 -37.47 -24.12
CA SER A 357 -21.08 -38.75 -24.83
C SER A 357 -20.85 -39.92 -23.88
N THR A 358 -20.26 -39.66 -22.71
CA THR A 358 -19.93 -40.68 -21.71
C THR A 358 -20.62 -40.49 -20.36
N ASP A 359 -21.52 -39.52 -20.25
CA ASP A 359 -22.18 -39.12 -19.00
C ASP A 359 -21.15 -38.89 -17.87
N SER A 360 -20.12 -38.09 -18.19
CA SER A 360 -19.02 -37.82 -17.28
C SER A 360 -18.65 -36.35 -17.22
N VAL A 361 -17.96 -35.98 -16.14
CA VAL A 361 -17.32 -34.68 -15.94
C VAL A 361 -15.82 -34.89 -16.07
N VAL A 362 -15.19 -34.11 -16.93
CA VAL A 362 -13.75 -34.18 -17.22
C VAL A 362 -13.05 -33.04 -16.51
N PHE A 363 -12.10 -33.38 -15.65
CA PHE A 363 -11.21 -32.43 -14.99
C PHE A 363 -9.88 -32.45 -15.73
N THR A 364 -9.34 -31.28 -16.08
CA THR A 364 -8.06 -31.13 -16.76
C THR A 364 -7.22 -30.07 -16.08
N ILE A 365 -5.96 -30.38 -15.78
CA ILE A 365 -4.94 -29.46 -15.25
C ILE A 365 -3.78 -29.43 -16.24
N GLU A 366 -3.34 -28.24 -16.63
CA GLU A 366 -2.17 -28.03 -17.49
C GLU A 366 -1.05 -27.35 -16.69
N PHE A 367 0.13 -27.93 -16.68
CA PHE A 367 1.27 -27.44 -15.89
C PHE A 367 2.26 -26.63 -16.75
N SER A 368 3.00 -25.70 -16.13
CA SER A 368 4.02 -24.92 -16.83
C SER A 368 5.33 -25.65 -17.02
N THR A 369 5.65 -26.59 -16.13
CA THR A 369 6.83 -27.46 -16.22
C THR A 369 6.41 -28.94 -16.17
N GLN A 370 7.28 -29.84 -16.65
CA GLN A 370 7.04 -31.28 -16.59
C GLN A 370 7.24 -31.88 -15.18
N ASN A 371 7.65 -31.07 -14.20
CA ASN A 371 7.75 -31.53 -12.81
C ASN A 371 6.34 -31.63 -12.24
N ILE A 372 5.82 -32.85 -12.22
CA ILE A 372 4.59 -33.23 -11.54
C ILE A 372 4.86 -33.06 -10.03
N PHE A 373 4.08 -32.19 -9.39
CA PHE A 373 4.10 -32.02 -7.93
C PHE A 373 3.80 -33.36 -7.24
N ASP A 374 4.34 -33.56 -6.04
CA ASP A 374 4.09 -34.78 -5.25
C ASP A 374 2.60 -35.01 -5.06
N GLU A 375 1.82 -33.93 -4.92
CA GLU A 375 0.38 -34.00 -4.67
C GLU A 375 -0.38 -32.73 -5.12
N THR A 376 -1.52 -32.90 -5.80
CA THR A 376 -2.43 -31.80 -6.17
C THR A 376 -3.84 -32.08 -5.64
N HIS A 377 -4.42 -31.11 -4.93
CA HIS A 377 -5.78 -31.20 -4.40
C HIS A 377 -6.72 -30.28 -5.17
N ILE A 378 -7.94 -30.77 -5.45
CA ILE A 378 -9.05 -29.96 -5.97
C ILE A 378 -10.17 -30.01 -4.93
N TYR A 379 -10.42 -28.89 -4.26
CA TYR A 379 -11.53 -28.73 -3.33
C TYR A 379 -12.72 -28.10 -4.06
N ILE A 380 -13.92 -28.62 -3.78
CA ILE A 380 -15.15 -28.20 -4.43
C ILE A 380 -16.20 -27.87 -3.37
N ASP A 381 -16.67 -26.63 -3.42
CA ASP A 381 -17.81 -26.16 -2.66
C ASP A 381 -19.00 -25.93 -3.60
N ILE A 382 -20.04 -26.75 -3.42
CA ILE A 382 -21.25 -26.67 -4.24
C ILE A 382 -22.24 -25.62 -3.73
N ASN A 383 -22.05 -25.15 -2.50
CA ASN A 383 -22.90 -24.18 -1.81
C ASN A 383 -22.34 -22.76 -1.82
N GLN A 384 -21.18 -22.55 -2.45
CA GLN A 384 -20.54 -21.23 -2.61
C GLN A 384 -20.28 -20.50 -1.28
N ARG A 385 -19.90 -21.22 -0.24
CA ARG A 385 -19.48 -20.65 1.04
C ARG A 385 -18.14 -19.94 0.85
N ARG A 386 -17.92 -18.87 1.62
CA ARG A 386 -16.71 -18.04 1.51
C ARG A 386 -15.42 -18.76 1.94
N ASN A 387 -15.48 -19.90 2.65
CA ASN A 387 -14.32 -20.49 3.35
C ASN A 387 -13.92 -21.86 2.76
N ALA A 388 -13.75 -21.94 1.44
CA ALA A 388 -13.61 -23.22 0.72
C ALA A 388 -12.15 -23.63 0.50
N GLY A 389 -11.67 -24.55 1.33
CA GLY A 389 -10.40 -25.24 1.13
C GLY A 389 -9.26 -24.62 1.93
N SER A 390 -9.02 -25.08 3.15
CA SER A 390 -7.82 -25.84 3.47
C SER A 390 -7.96 -26.38 4.89
N ASP A 391 -7.08 -27.30 5.22
CA ASP A 391 -6.97 -27.94 6.52
C ASP A 391 -5.95 -27.20 7.41
N ILE A 392 -5.94 -27.50 8.70
CA ILE A 392 -5.03 -26.91 9.69
C ILE A 392 -3.55 -27.06 9.24
N ILE A 393 -2.90 -25.97 8.83
CA ILE A 393 -1.43 -25.92 8.68
C ILE A 393 -0.81 -25.71 10.08
N ILE A 394 -0.91 -26.72 10.94
CA ILE A 394 -0.11 -26.83 12.17
C ILE A 394 0.96 -27.87 11.88
N GLY A 395 2.21 -27.55 12.24
CA GLY A 395 3.40 -28.30 11.84
C GLY A 395 3.26 -29.84 11.80
N ARG A 396 3.77 -30.42 10.72
CA ARG A 396 4.10 -31.84 10.48
C ARG A 396 3.00 -32.92 10.64
N ASP A 397 1.84 -32.63 11.21
CA ASP A 397 0.74 -33.61 11.32
C ASP A 397 -0.58 -33.01 10.79
N GLU A 398 -1.01 -33.46 9.61
CA GLU A 398 -2.24 -33.02 8.94
C GLU A 398 -3.47 -33.76 9.51
N ARG A 399 -4.55 -33.03 9.84
CA ARG A 399 -5.83 -33.60 10.29
C ARG A 399 -6.99 -32.83 9.67
N ILE A 400 -7.64 -33.43 8.67
CA ILE A 400 -8.76 -32.82 7.93
C ILE A 400 -9.89 -32.46 8.88
N ASP A 401 -10.03 -31.17 9.18
CA ASP A 401 -11.14 -30.66 10.00
C ASP A 401 -12.43 -30.60 9.16
N GLY A 402 -13.32 -31.58 9.39
CA GLY A 402 -14.60 -31.72 8.69
C GLY A 402 -15.63 -30.62 8.95
N LEU A 403 -15.37 -29.71 9.90
CA LEU A 403 -16.29 -28.64 10.27
C LEU A 403 -16.39 -27.51 9.22
N TYR A 404 -15.41 -27.38 8.32
CA TYR A 404 -15.31 -26.21 7.43
C TYR A 404 -15.04 -26.57 5.95
N GLY A 405 -16.11 -26.82 5.18
CA GLY A 405 -16.29 -26.07 3.93
C GLY A 405 -16.04 -26.70 2.54
N TRP A 406 -16.06 -28.02 2.33
CA TRP A 406 -16.20 -28.57 0.96
C TRP A 406 -17.05 -29.83 0.90
N GLU A 407 -17.79 -30.03 -0.20
CA GLU A 407 -18.59 -31.25 -0.42
C GLU A 407 -17.76 -32.35 -1.09
N TYR A 408 -16.81 -31.96 -1.94
CA TYR A 408 -15.90 -32.88 -2.61
C TYR A 408 -14.45 -32.42 -2.51
N ALA A 409 -13.55 -33.40 -2.38
CA ALA A 409 -12.12 -33.18 -2.59
C ALA A 409 -11.56 -34.27 -3.51
N PHE A 410 -10.80 -33.88 -4.53
CA PHE A 410 -9.99 -34.80 -5.31
C PHE A 410 -8.54 -34.65 -4.88
N VAL A 411 -7.92 -35.76 -4.50
CA VAL A 411 -6.49 -35.86 -4.20
C VAL A 411 -5.82 -36.58 -5.36
N ILE A 412 -4.95 -35.88 -6.07
CA ILE A 412 -4.17 -36.36 -7.21
C ILE A 412 -2.76 -36.68 -6.69
N LYS A 413 -2.41 -37.96 -6.71
CA LYS A 413 -1.10 -38.44 -6.27
C LYS A 413 -0.65 -39.61 -7.13
N ASP A 414 0.61 -39.59 -7.50
CA ASP A 414 1.25 -40.55 -8.42
C ASP A 414 0.52 -40.64 -9.79
N SER A 415 -0.33 -41.65 -9.95
CA SER A 415 -1.10 -41.94 -11.18
C SER A 415 -2.58 -42.19 -10.90
N SER A 416 -3.07 -41.73 -9.74
CA SER A 416 -4.44 -41.95 -9.31
C SER A 416 -5.08 -40.68 -8.78
N VAL A 417 -6.41 -40.64 -8.86
CA VAL A 417 -7.21 -39.57 -8.26
C VAL A 417 -8.16 -40.19 -7.27
N VAL A 418 -8.10 -39.78 -6.01
CA VAL A 418 -9.03 -40.23 -4.97
C VAL A 418 -10.08 -39.14 -4.73
N LEU A 419 -11.36 -39.49 -4.88
CA LEU A 419 -12.47 -38.63 -4.50
C LEU A 419 -12.88 -38.90 -3.06
N TYR A 420 -12.86 -37.85 -2.26
CA TYR A 420 -13.42 -37.79 -0.91
C TYR A 420 -14.75 -37.03 -0.91
N LYS A 421 -15.70 -37.49 -0.10
CA LYS A 421 -16.98 -36.84 0.12
C LYS A 421 -17.15 -36.46 1.59
N ASN A 422 -17.77 -35.32 1.83
CA ASN A 422 -18.10 -34.89 3.19
C ASN A 422 -19.23 -35.76 3.78
N SER A 423 -19.05 -36.22 5.02
CA SER A 423 -20.04 -36.95 5.81
C SER A 423 -20.38 -36.23 7.13
N TYR A 424 -20.66 -34.92 7.05
CA TYR A 424 -21.07 -34.02 8.14
C TYR A 424 -20.01 -33.77 9.22
N ARG A 425 -19.25 -34.78 9.64
CA ARG A 425 -18.14 -34.66 10.61
C ARG A 425 -16.79 -35.09 10.05
N ASP A 426 -16.77 -36.05 9.13
CA ASP A 426 -15.54 -36.59 8.55
C ASP A 426 -15.63 -36.63 7.03
N TYR A 427 -14.49 -36.68 6.35
CA TYR A 427 -14.42 -37.03 4.95
C TYR A 427 -14.17 -38.52 4.79
N TYR A 428 -14.89 -39.16 3.88
CA TYR A 428 -14.67 -40.57 3.56
C TYR A 428 -14.22 -40.73 2.12
N LYS A 429 -13.31 -41.68 1.90
CA LYS A 429 -12.90 -42.09 0.55
C LYS A 429 -14.10 -42.70 -0.17
N PHE A 430 -14.58 -42.03 -1.21
CA PHE A 430 -15.71 -42.49 -2.01
C PHE A 430 -15.26 -43.42 -3.13
N LYS A 431 -14.27 -43.00 -3.94
CA LYS A 431 -13.85 -43.74 -5.13
C LYS A 431 -12.47 -43.31 -5.62
N THR A 432 -11.79 -44.19 -6.36
CA THR A 432 -10.55 -43.88 -7.07
C THR A 432 -10.79 -43.87 -8.57
N TYR A 433 -10.28 -42.85 -9.26
CA TYR A 433 -10.31 -42.68 -10.70
C TYR A 433 -8.90 -42.77 -11.28
N ARG A 434 -8.83 -43.14 -12.55
CA ARG A 434 -7.57 -43.20 -13.29
C ARG A 434 -7.16 -41.80 -13.73
N LEU A 435 -5.95 -41.41 -13.40
CA LEU A 435 -5.31 -40.23 -13.96
C LEU A 435 -4.70 -40.58 -15.32
N SER A 436 -4.88 -39.70 -16.28
CA SER A 436 -4.30 -39.81 -17.62
C SER A 436 -3.47 -38.57 -17.90
N TYR A 437 -2.40 -38.74 -18.68
CA TYR A 437 -1.50 -37.66 -19.06
C TYR A 437 -1.44 -37.51 -20.58
N ASN A 438 -1.35 -36.28 -21.06
CA ASN A 438 -1.06 -35.92 -22.44
C ASN A 438 -0.13 -34.71 -22.47
N GLY A 439 1.18 -34.94 -22.56
CA GLY A 439 2.17 -33.87 -22.43
C GLY A 439 2.18 -33.26 -21.03
N ASP A 440 2.02 -31.94 -20.95
CA ASP A 440 1.92 -31.17 -19.71
C ASP A 440 0.51 -31.16 -19.09
N ARG A 441 -0.43 -31.94 -19.65
CA ARG A 441 -1.82 -32.01 -19.20
C ARG A 441 -2.11 -33.30 -18.46
N ALA A 442 -2.59 -33.17 -17.22
CA ALA A 442 -3.20 -34.24 -16.45
C ALA A 442 -4.72 -34.14 -16.54
N TYR A 443 -5.41 -35.26 -16.79
CA TYR A 443 -6.86 -35.27 -16.84
C TYR A 443 -7.46 -36.58 -16.29
N PHE A 444 -8.67 -36.48 -15.78
CA PHE A 444 -9.43 -37.63 -15.29
C PHE A 444 -10.93 -37.42 -15.54
N LYS A 445 -11.65 -38.54 -15.68
CA LYS A 445 -13.10 -38.56 -15.90
C LYS A 445 -13.82 -39.10 -14.69
N VAL A 446 -14.85 -38.38 -14.27
CA VAL A 446 -15.72 -38.72 -13.13
C VAL A 446 -17.13 -38.94 -13.66
N LYS A 447 -17.81 -40.02 -13.27
CA LYS A 447 -19.20 -40.21 -13.70
C LYS A 447 -20.06 -39.09 -13.14
N ALA A 448 -20.97 -38.54 -13.95
CA ALA A 448 -21.85 -37.46 -13.49
C ALA A 448 -22.67 -37.89 -12.25
N SER A 449 -23.11 -39.16 -12.20
CA SER A 449 -23.81 -39.73 -11.04
C SER A 449 -23.01 -39.74 -9.73
N ASP A 450 -21.68 -39.64 -9.80
CA ASP A 450 -20.82 -39.64 -8.61
C ASP A 450 -20.73 -38.24 -7.97
N LEU A 451 -21.24 -37.19 -8.64
CA LEU A 451 -21.25 -35.79 -8.18
C LEU A 451 -22.69 -35.24 -8.17
N ILE A 452 -23.01 -34.38 -7.20
CA ILE A 452 -24.36 -33.79 -7.07
C ILE A 452 -24.29 -32.30 -7.40
N GLY A 453 -25.23 -31.83 -8.22
CA GLY A 453 -25.42 -30.42 -8.52
C GLY A 453 -24.88 -30.01 -9.90
N ASN A 454 -24.87 -28.69 -10.15
CA ASN A 454 -24.38 -28.13 -11.40
C ASN A 454 -22.92 -27.67 -11.25
N PHE A 455 -21.98 -28.44 -11.81
CA PHE A 455 -20.55 -28.18 -11.72
C PHE A 455 -20.14 -26.81 -12.29
N VAL A 456 -20.89 -26.24 -13.24
CA VAL A 456 -20.64 -24.88 -13.74
C VAL A 456 -20.74 -23.84 -12.60
N ASN A 457 -21.61 -24.08 -11.62
CA ASN A 457 -21.88 -23.14 -10.54
C ASN A 457 -21.10 -23.42 -9.25
N TRP A 458 -20.25 -24.45 -9.21
CA TRP A 458 -19.46 -24.76 -8.02
C TRP A 458 -18.26 -23.82 -7.88
N ASN A 459 -17.76 -23.68 -6.67
CA ASN A 459 -16.49 -23.03 -6.40
C ASN A 459 -15.37 -24.08 -6.38
N TYR A 460 -14.25 -23.72 -7.00
CA TYR A 460 -13.09 -24.59 -7.14
C TYR A 460 -11.87 -23.91 -6.55
N THR A 461 -11.16 -24.65 -5.72
CA THR A 461 -9.85 -24.29 -5.20
C THR A 461 -8.90 -25.41 -5.59
N VAL A 462 -7.86 -25.11 -6.38
CA VAL A 462 -6.85 -26.09 -6.79
C VAL A 462 -5.53 -25.78 -6.10
N VAL A 463 -4.86 -26.79 -5.57
CA VAL A 463 -3.74 -26.57 -4.64
C VAL A 463 -2.64 -27.58 -4.91
N ASN A 464 -1.41 -27.13 -5.07
CA ASN A 464 -0.23 -27.97 -5.27
C ASN A 464 0.61 -28.03 -3.99
N TYR A 465 1.03 -29.25 -3.65
CA TYR A 465 1.92 -29.52 -2.54
C TYR A 465 3.22 -30.17 -3.01
N ASP A 466 4.34 -29.80 -2.37
CA ASP A 466 5.62 -30.50 -2.45
C ASP A 466 6.02 -30.87 -1.02
N LYS A 467 6.25 -32.16 -0.73
CA LYS A 467 6.58 -32.65 0.62
C LYS A 467 5.68 -32.10 1.74
N ASN A 468 4.37 -32.11 1.52
CA ASN A 468 3.35 -31.62 2.45
C ASN A 468 3.39 -30.10 2.73
N GLN A 469 4.07 -29.33 1.87
CA GLN A 469 4.04 -27.86 1.93
C GLN A 469 3.28 -27.31 0.74
N LEU A 470 2.37 -26.37 1.01
CA LEU A 470 1.67 -25.60 -0.02
C LEU A 470 2.69 -24.79 -0.84
N ILE A 471 2.73 -25.01 -2.15
CA ILE A 471 3.64 -24.31 -3.08
C ILE A 471 2.92 -23.23 -3.89
N ASP A 472 1.78 -23.57 -4.50
CA ASP A 472 1.01 -22.68 -5.39
C ASP A 472 -0.39 -23.29 -5.62
N GLY A 473 -1.28 -22.57 -6.30
CA GLY A 473 -2.60 -23.07 -6.66
C GLY A 473 -3.47 -22.05 -7.40
N ILE A 474 -4.72 -22.43 -7.63
CA ILE A 474 -5.78 -21.59 -8.17
C ILE A 474 -6.69 -21.18 -7.00
N TYR A 475 -6.41 -20.00 -6.46
CA TYR A 475 -7.17 -19.34 -5.40
C TYR A 475 -6.90 -17.81 -5.44
N GLU A 476 -7.80 -17.01 -4.89
CA GLU A 476 -7.68 -15.55 -4.79
C GLU A 476 -6.80 -15.13 -3.63
N THR A 477 -7.16 -15.58 -2.42
CA THR A 477 -6.49 -15.19 -1.17
C THR A 477 -6.34 -16.42 -0.27
N ALA A 478 -5.41 -16.36 0.68
CA ALA A 478 -5.34 -17.28 1.80
C ALA A 478 -5.51 -16.48 3.10
N ASP A 479 -6.47 -16.85 3.95
CA ASP A 479 -6.63 -16.26 5.30
C ASP A 479 -6.99 -17.34 6.31
N MET A 480 -6.47 -17.26 7.54
CA MET A 480 -6.92 -18.06 8.69
C MET A 480 -7.25 -19.54 8.40
N LYS A 481 -6.45 -20.24 7.57
CA LYS A 481 -6.62 -21.65 7.11
C LYS A 481 -7.58 -21.88 5.94
N PHE A 482 -7.99 -20.85 5.21
CA PHE A 482 -8.89 -20.97 4.07
C PHE A 482 -8.29 -20.32 2.85
N LEU A 483 -8.37 -21.03 1.74
CA LEU A 483 -8.15 -20.50 0.41
C LEU A 483 -9.49 -20.03 -0.13
N TYR A 484 -9.50 -18.87 -0.77
CA TYR A 484 -10.70 -18.35 -1.41
C TYR A 484 -10.71 -18.78 -2.88
N PRO A 485 -11.82 -19.35 -3.38
CA PRO A 485 -11.90 -19.77 -4.77
C PRO A 485 -11.82 -18.55 -5.69
N VAL A 486 -11.28 -18.73 -6.90
CA VAL A 486 -11.29 -17.64 -7.89
C VAL A 486 -12.72 -17.37 -8.34
N THR A 487 -13.17 -16.14 -8.12
CA THR A 487 -14.49 -15.61 -8.48
C THR A 487 -14.41 -14.77 -9.76
N TYR A 488 -15.58 -14.37 -10.27
CA TYR A 488 -15.70 -13.68 -11.56
C TYR A 488 -15.03 -12.31 -11.55
#